data_AF-A0AA43V2B6-F1
#
_entry.id   AF-A0AA43V2B6-F1
#
_cell.length_a   1.000
_cell.length_b   1.000
_cell.length_c   1.000
_cell.angle_alpha   90.00
_cell.angle_beta   90.00
_cell.angle_gamma   90.00
#
_symmetry.space_group_name_H-M   'P 1'
#
loop_
_entity.id
_entity.type
_entity.pdbx_description
1 polymer ?
#
loop_
_entity_poly.entity_id
_entity_poly.type
_entity_poly.pdbx_seq_one_letter_code
_entity_poly.pdbx_strand_id
1 'polypeptide(L)'
;MTGLVIGLMLDSIGPAAKAMAENFDLNLHVVDVGWPGSSPMTWASQIALVAIPIAILVNVAMLLTRMTRVVNVDIWNIWHMTFTGALLHLATGSWMIGMAGVVIHAAFVYKLGDWFARDTRNFFELEGIAIPHGTSAYMGPIAVLVDAIIEKIPGVNRIKFSADDIQRKFGPFGEPVTVGFVMGLIIGILAGYDVKGVLQLAVKTAAVMLLMPRVIKPIMDGLTPIAKQARSRLQAKFGGQEFLIGLDPALLLGHTAVVSASLIFIPLTILIAVCVPGNQVLPFGDLATIGFFVAMAVAVHRGNLFRTLISGVIIMSITLWIATQTIGLHTQLAANAGALKAGGMVASMDQGGSPITWLLIQVFSPQNIPGFIIIGAIYLTGIFMTWRRARGFIKQEKAVLAE
;
A
#
# COMPACT_ATOMS: atom_id res chain seq x y z
N MET A 1 -17.21 9.66 -0.65
CA MET A 1 -16.53 10.61 0.27
C MET A 1 -15.04 10.31 0.44
N THR A 2 -14.59 9.06 0.61
CA THR A 2 -13.16 8.68 0.49
C THR A 2 -12.55 9.11 -0.85
N GLY A 3 -13.29 8.97 -1.96
CA GLY A 3 -12.89 9.52 -3.26
C GLY A 3 -12.80 11.05 -3.33
N LEU A 4 -13.43 11.80 -2.42
CA LEU A 4 -13.31 13.27 -2.37
C LEU A 4 -12.03 13.69 -1.65
N VAL A 5 -11.62 12.91 -0.66
CA VAL A 5 -10.39 13.11 0.13
C VAL A 5 -9.15 12.68 -0.65
N ILE A 6 -9.20 11.47 -1.21
CA ILE A 6 -8.18 10.95 -2.12
C ILE A 6 -8.16 11.80 -3.40
N GLY A 7 -9.33 12.19 -3.92
CA GLY A 7 -9.45 13.15 -5.01
C GLY A 7 -8.77 14.47 -4.68
N LEU A 8 -8.99 15.04 -3.50
CA LEU A 8 -8.33 16.29 -3.11
C LEU A 8 -6.80 16.16 -3.00
N MET A 9 -6.27 15.02 -2.55
CA MET A 9 -4.82 14.74 -2.61
C MET A 9 -4.33 14.58 -4.05
N LEU A 10 -5.01 13.78 -4.86
CA LEU A 10 -4.68 13.54 -6.27
C LEU A 10 -4.74 14.82 -7.11
N ASP A 11 -5.79 15.62 -6.95
CA ASP A 11 -6.03 16.85 -7.70
C ASP A 11 -5.11 17.99 -7.26
N SER A 12 -4.69 18.00 -6.00
CA SER A 12 -3.78 19.03 -5.48
C SER A 12 -2.31 18.69 -5.75
N ILE A 13 -1.91 17.45 -5.50
CA ILE A 13 -0.51 17.03 -5.47
C ILE A 13 -0.10 16.35 -6.78
N GLY A 14 -1.03 15.62 -7.42
CA GLY A 14 -0.78 14.88 -8.66
C GLY A 14 -0.21 15.74 -9.80
N PRO A 15 -0.76 16.93 -10.10
CA PRO A 15 -0.18 17.82 -11.12
C PRO A 15 1.25 18.28 -10.80
N ALA A 16 1.57 18.50 -9.53
CA ALA A 16 2.91 18.94 -9.11
C ALA A 16 3.90 17.78 -9.17
N ALA A 17 3.46 16.58 -8.74
CA ALA A 17 4.21 15.35 -8.92
C ALA A 17 4.50 15.08 -10.42
N LYS A 18 3.53 15.36 -11.31
CA LYS A 18 3.71 15.29 -12.78
C LYS A 18 4.83 16.19 -13.27
N ALA A 19 4.69 17.48 -12.99
CA ALA A 19 5.61 18.50 -13.49
C ALA A 19 7.03 18.28 -12.94
N MET A 20 7.13 17.82 -11.69
CA MET A 20 8.40 17.43 -11.10
C MET A 20 9.05 16.28 -11.89
N ALA A 21 8.30 15.21 -12.16
CA ALA A 21 8.79 14.07 -12.92
C ALA A 21 9.26 14.46 -14.34
N GLU A 22 8.57 15.38 -15.01
CA GLU A 22 8.94 15.91 -16.33
C GLU A 22 10.18 16.82 -16.28
N ASN A 23 10.31 17.68 -15.26
CA ASN A 23 11.43 18.63 -15.14
C ASN A 23 12.78 17.97 -14.87
N PHE A 24 12.79 16.81 -14.21
CA PHE A 24 14.04 16.15 -13.85
C PHE A 24 14.74 15.47 -15.04
N ASP A 25 14.17 15.54 -16.27
CA ASP A 25 14.70 14.94 -17.51
C ASP A 25 15.30 13.54 -17.28
N LEU A 26 14.56 12.75 -16.50
CA LEU A 26 15.02 11.43 -16.12
C LEU A 26 14.97 10.55 -17.37
N ASN A 27 16.03 9.79 -17.64
CA ASN A 27 16.07 8.76 -18.70
C ASN A 27 15.09 7.57 -18.44
N LEU A 28 14.02 7.82 -17.67
CA LEU A 28 12.91 6.94 -17.36
C LEU A 28 11.81 7.17 -18.40
N HIS A 29 11.59 6.19 -19.25
CA HIS A 29 10.77 6.31 -20.46
C HIS A 29 9.42 5.59 -20.36
N VAL A 30 9.14 4.91 -19.24
CA VAL A 30 7.85 4.27 -19.00
C VAL A 30 7.11 4.98 -17.88
N VAL A 31 5.93 5.52 -18.19
CA VAL A 31 5.12 6.26 -17.23
C VAL A 31 4.36 5.29 -16.34
N ASP A 32 4.46 5.51 -15.02
CA ASP A 32 3.58 4.90 -14.02
C ASP A 32 2.16 5.48 -14.16
N VAL A 33 1.19 4.65 -14.56
CA VAL A 33 -0.22 5.05 -14.68
C VAL A 33 -0.99 4.99 -13.37
N GLY A 34 -0.35 4.45 -12.33
CA GLY A 34 -0.90 4.25 -11.01
C GLY A 34 -2.07 3.29 -10.93
N TRP A 35 -2.59 3.11 -9.72
CA TRP A 35 -3.82 2.34 -9.49
C TRP A 35 -5.04 2.84 -10.28
N PRO A 36 -5.26 4.16 -10.53
CA PRO A 36 -6.43 4.62 -11.29
C PRO A 36 -6.37 4.21 -12.76
N GLY A 37 -5.17 4.03 -13.32
CA GLY A 37 -4.99 3.46 -14.65
C GLY A 37 -5.07 1.93 -14.65
N SER A 38 -4.43 1.29 -13.67
CA SER A 38 -4.27 -0.17 -13.63
C SER A 38 -5.57 -0.92 -13.30
N SER A 39 -6.39 -0.38 -12.40
CA SER A 39 -7.62 -1.05 -11.94
C SER A 39 -8.65 -1.22 -13.08
N PRO A 40 -9.00 -0.19 -13.88
CA PRO A 40 -9.88 -0.38 -15.03
C PRO A 40 -9.34 -1.38 -16.06
N MET A 41 -8.03 -1.35 -16.35
CA MET A 41 -7.41 -2.32 -17.28
C MET A 41 -7.53 -3.76 -16.76
N THR A 42 -7.42 -3.93 -15.45
CA THR A 42 -7.61 -5.23 -14.79
C THR A 42 -9.04 -5.74 -14.97
N TRP A 43 -10.03 -4.85 -14.77
CA TRP A 43 -11.44 -5.21 -14.91
C TRP A 43 -11.84 -5.51 -16.35
N ALA A 44 -11.10 -4.99 -17.33
CA ALA A 44 -11.26 -5.34 -18.74
C ALA A 44 -10.65 -6.72 -19.10
N SER A 45 -9.87 -7.33 -18.21
CA SER A 45 -9.21 -8.61 -18.48
C SER A 45 -10.17 -9.80 -18.48
N GLN A 46 -9.80 -10.89 -19.15
CA GLN A 46 -10.58 -12.14 -19.17
C GLN A 46 -10.71 -12.81 -17.78
N ILE A 47 -9.82 -12.50 -16.84
CA ILE A 47 -9.84 -13.04 -15.47
C ILE A 47 -10.90 -12.33 -14.60
N ALA A 48 -11.25 -11.09 -14.93
CA ALA A 48 -12.13 -10.24 -14.13
C ALA A 48 -13.50 -10.85 -13.81
N LEU A 49 -14.14 -11.47 -14.81
CA LEU A 49 -15.52 -11.97 -14.69
C LEU A 49 -15.69 -13.00 -13.55
N VAL A 50 -14.66 -13.82 -13.34
CA VAL A 50 -14.69 -14.95 -12.40
C VAL A 50 -13.86 -14.68 -11.13
N ALA A 51 -13.03 -13.64 -11.12
CA ALA A 51 -12.18 -13.34 -9.97
C ALA A 51 -12.98 -12.94 -8.73
N ILE A 52 -14.07 -12.18 -8.88
CA ILE A 52 -14.95 -11.78 -7.76
C ILE A 52 -15.54 -12.99 -7.03
N PRO A 53 -16.31 -13.89 -7.68
CA PRO A 53 -16.88 -15.03 -6.96
C PRO A 53 -15.80 -15.92 -6.36
N ILE A 54 -14.64 -16.06 -7.02
CA ILE A 54 -13.56 -16.91 -6.51
C ILE A 54 -12.88 -16.30 -5.29
N ALA A 55 -12.60 -15.00 -5.28
CA ALA A 55 -12.08 -14.30 -4.11
C ALA A 55 -13.03 -14.41 -2.91
N ILE A 56 -14.35 -14.27 -3.14
CA ILE A 56 -15.38 -14.45 -2.10
C ILE A 56 -15.36 -15.90 -1.59
N LEU A 57 -15.33 -16.89 -2.47
CA LEU A 57 -15.28 -18.30 -2.09
C LEU A 57 -14.01 -18.63 -1.29
N VAL A 58 -12.86 -18.08 -1.67
CA VAL A 58 -11.61 -18.21 -0.90
C VAL A 58 -11.77 -17.59 0.49
N ASN A 59 -12.37 -16.40 0.60
CA ASN A 59 -12.60 -15.78 1.90
C ASN A 59 -13.51 -16.65 2.78
N VAL A 60 -14.63 -17.13 2.24
CA VAL A 60 -15.56 -18.03 2.93
C VAL A 60 -14.86 -19.33 3.35
N ALA A 61 -14.12 -19.97 2.45
CA ALA A 61 -13.39 -21.19 2.75
C ALA A 61 -12.38 -20.98 3.89
N MET A 62 -11.61 -19.87 3.86
CA MET A 62 -10.66 -19.53 4.91
C MET A 62 -11.32 -19.22 6.26
N LEU A 63 -12.53 -18.65 6.27
CA LEU A 63 -13.29 -18.42 7.49
C LEU A 63 -13.77 -19.76 8.09
N LEU A 64 -14.31 -20.65 7.25
CA LEU A 64 -14.76 -21.97 7.67
C LEU A 64 -13.61 -22.85 8.19
N THR A 65 -12.45 -22.79 7.54
CA THR A 65 -11.23 -23.51 7.97
C THR A 65 -10.45 -22.78 9.06
N ARG A 66 -10.96 -21.64 9.55
CA ARG A 66 -10.34 -20.83 10.63
C ARG A 66 -8.94 -20.32 10.28
N MET A 67 -8.62 -20.22 8.98
CA MET A 67 -7.35 -19.69 8.49
C MET A 67 -7.27 -18.16 8.61
N THR A 68 -8.39 -17.44 8.55
CA THR A 68 -8.47 -15.99 8.81
C THR A 68 -9.68 -15.65 9.64
N ARG A 69 -9.63 -14.51 10.33
CA ARG A 69 -10.78 -13.89 11.02
C ARG A 69 -11.44 -12.80 10.16
N VAL A 70 -10.83 -12.43 9.03
CA VAL A 70 -11.23 -11.29 8.22
C VAL A 70 -12.34 -11.68 7.25
N VAL A 71 -13.51 -11.08 7.41
CA VAL A 71 -14.60 -11.12 6.45
C VAL A 71 -14.43 -9.93 5.52
N ASN A 72 -14.05 -10.20 4.27
CA ASN A 72 -13.91 -9.13 3.30
C ASN A 72 -15.27 -8.64 2.83
N VAL A 73 -15.53 -7.34 2.97
CA VAL A 73 -16.75 -6.70 2.44
C VAL A 73 -16.44 -5.69 1.34
N ASP A 74 -15.16 -5.44 1.08
CA ASP A 74 -14.72 -4.55 0.01
C ASP A 74 -14.49 -5.35 -1.28
N ILE A 75 -15.50 -5.32 -2.14
CA ILE A 75 -15.50 -6.04 -3.41
C ILE A 75 -14.64 -5.31 -4.45
N TRP A 76 -14.56 -3.98 -4.38
CA TRP A 76 -13.78 -3.20 -5.35
C TRP A 76 -12.31 -3.61 -5.29
N ASN A 77 -11.77 -3.76 -4.08
CA ASN A 77 -10.37 -4.14 -3.86
C ASN A 77 -10.01 -5.59 -4.27
N ILE A 78 -10.96 -6.36 -4.81
CA ILE A 78 -10.67 -7.63 -5.50
C ILE A 78 -9.91 -7.40 -6.81
N TRP A 79 -9.88 -6.18 -7.33
CA TRP A 79 -9.06 -5.86 -8.50
C TRP A 79 -7.56 -6.18 -8.27
N HIS A 80 -7.02 -6.04 -7.06
CA HIS A 80 -5.61 -6.33 -6.77
C HIS A 80 -5.24 -7.81 -7.04
N MET A 81 -6.03 -8.74 -6.49
CA MET A 81 -5.85 -10.18 -6.73
C MET A 81 -6.21 -10.57 -8.18
N THR A 82 -7.16 -9.86 -8.79
CA THR A 82 -7.48 -10.02 -10.22
C THR A 82 -6.31 -9.61 -11.11
N PHE A 83 -5.60 -8.52 -10.78
CA PHE A 83 -4.42 -8.04 -11.52
C PHE A 83 -3.33 -9.10 -11.52
N THR A 84 -3.06 -9.72 -10.37
CA THR A 84 -2.12 -10.85 -10.30
C THR A 84 -2.52 -12.01 -11.19
N GLY A 85 -3.81 -12.39 -11.17
CA GLY A 85 -4.30 -13.44 -12.05
C GLY A 85 -4.20 -13.07 -13.53
N ALA A 86 -4.48 -11.81 -13.88
CA ALA A 86 -4.37 -11.31 -15.24
C ALA A 86 -2.91 -11.36 -15.74
N LEU A 87 -1.94 -10.86 -14.95
CA LEU A 87 -0.54 -10.92 -15.35
C LEU A 87 -0.01 -12.36 -15.42
N LEU A 88 -0.43 -13.25 -14.52
CA LEU A 88 -0.08 -14.68 -14.60
C LEU A 88 -0.64 -15.35 -15.85
N HIS A 89 -1.89 -15.04 -16.20
CA HIS A 89 -2.50 -15.52 -17.42
C HIS A 89 -1.72 -15.05 -18.65
N LEU A 90 -1.33 -13.78 -18.71
CA LEU A 90 -0.52 -13.22 -19.81
C LEU A 90 0.88 -13.85 -19.85
N ALA A 91 1.53 -14.04 -18.70
CA ALA A 91 2.89 -14.55 -18.61
C ALA A 91 3.03 -16.05 -18.95
N THR A 92 1.94 -16.82 -18.80
CA THR A 92 1.95 -18.29 -18.97
C THR A 92 1.09 -18.77 -20.12
N GLY A 93 0.20 -17.93 -20.65
CA GLY A 93 -0.85 -18.33 -21.59
C GLY A 93 -1.96 -19.19 -20.97
N SER A 94 -1.89 -19.52 -19.67
CA SER A 94 -2.81 -20.43 -19.01
C SER A 94 -3.82 -19.69 -18.16
N TRP A 95 -5.09 -19.79 -18.52
CA TRP A 95 -6.20 -19.22 -17.75
C TRP A 95 -6.29 -19.86 -16.35
N MET A 96 -6.00 -21.17 -16.24
CA MET A 96 -6.01 -21.89 -14.96
C MET A 96 -4.93 -21.40 -14.00
N ILE A 97 -3.72 -21.10 -14.50
CA ILE A 97 -2.65 -20.54 -13.67
C ILE A 97 -3.00 -19.12 -13.23
N GLY A 98 -3.60 -18.31 -14.12
CA GLY A 98 -4.17 -17.01 -13.75
C GLY A 98 -5.16 -17.13 -12.60
N MET A 99 -6.05 -18.12 -12.67
CA MET A 99 -7.02 -18.36 -11.60
C MET A 99 -6.38 -18.79 -10.27
N ALA A 100 -5.41 -19.70 -10.33
CA ALA A 100 -4.63 -20.08 -9.15
C ALA A 100 -3.93 -18.86 -8.52
N GLY A 101 -3.45 -17.94 -9.35
CA GLY A 101 -2.92 -16.64 -8.95
C GLY A 101 -3.89 -15.81 -8.11
N VAL A 102 -5.14 -15.66 -8.58
CA VAL A 102 -6.20 -14.96 -7.83
C VAL A 102 -6.42 -15.62 -6.47
N VAL A 103 -6.53 -16.95 -6.43
CA VAL A 103 -6.76 -17.73 -5.20
C VAL A 103 -5.62 -17.53 -4.20
N ILE A 104 -4.37 -17.68 -4.65
CA ILE A 104 -3.19 -17.57 -3.80
C ILE A 104 -3.06 -16.14 -3.27
N HIS A 105 -3.19 -15.13 -4.13
CA HIS A 105 -3.11 -13.73 -3.72
C HIS A 105 -4.21 -13.41 -2.71
N ALA A 106 -5.48 -13.73 -3.02
CA ALA A 106 -6.62 -13.50 -2.15
C ALA A 106 -6.39 -14.12 -0.75
N ALA A 107 -6.02 -15.40 -0.72
CA ALA A 107 -5.79 -16.10 0.53
C ALA A 107 -4.66 -15.44 1.35
N PHE A 108 -3.60 -15.02 0.67
CA PHE A 108 -2.46 -14.39 1.31
C PHE A 108 -2.80 -13.02 1.88
N VAL A 109 -3.48 -12.14 1.14
CA VAL A 109 -3.80 -10.79 1.62
C VAL A 109 -4.87 -10.78 2.72
N TYR A 110 -5.85 -11.69 2.67
CA TYR A 110 -6.78 -11.89 3.79
C TYR A 110 -6.05 -12.36 5.06
N LYS A 111 -4.97 -13.13 4.90
CA LYS A 111 -4.15 -13.55 6.04
C LYS A 111 -3.28 -12.42 6.57
N LEU A 112 -2.74 -11.57 5.70
CA LEU A 112 -1.99 -10.38 6.11
C LEU A 112 -2.88 -9.41 6.88
N GLY A 113 -4.12 -9.18 6.44
CA GLY A 113 -5.08 -8.34 7.17
C GLY A 113 -5.34 -8.84 8.59
N ASP A 114 -5.40 -10.16 8.79
CA ASP A 114 -5.52 -10.79 10.10
C ASP A 114 -4.25 -10.60 10.97
N TRP A 115 -3.06 -10.75 10.38
CA TRP A 115 -1.79 -10.55 11.09
C TRP A 115 -1.54 -9.11 11.51
N PHE A 116 -1.97 -8.14 10.69
CA PHE A 116 -1.85 -6.71 10.98
C PHE A 116 -3.05 -6.14 11.76
N ALA A 117 -4.05 -6.95 12.12
CA ALA A 117 -5.23 -6.49 12.83
C ALA A 117 -4.92 -5.72 14.13
N ARG A 118 -3.84 -6.10 14.84
CA ARG A 118 -3.40 -5.37 16.05
C ARG A 118 -2.84 -4.00 15.72
N ASP A 119 -2.11 -3.86 14.62
CA ASP A 119 -1.60 -2.57 14.15
C ASP A 119 -2.77 -1.66 13.75
N THR A 120 -3.74 -2.21 13.00
CA THR A 120 -5.00 -1.52 12.65
C THR A 120 -5.78 -1.07 13.88
N ARG A 121 -5.96 -1.94 14.88
CA ARG A 121 -6.70 -1.61 16.10
C ARG A 121 -5.95 -0.62 16.99
N ASN A 122 -4.68 -0.84 17.27
CA ASN A 122 -3.96 -0.12 18.32
C ASN A 122 -3.30 1.18 17.84
N PHE A 123 -2.87 1.25 16.58
CA PHE A 123 -2.22 2.45 16.03
C PHE A 123 -3.22 3.34 15.29
N PHE A 124 -4.12 2.74 14.50
CA PHE A 124 -5.13 3.49 13.74
C PHE A 124 -6.47 3.61 14.45
N GLU A 125 -6.63 3.02 15.64
CA GLU A 125 -7.87 3.06 16.43
C GLU A 125 -9.10 2.48 15.68
N LEU A 126 -8.85 1.56 14.75
CA LEU A 126 -9.87 0.92 13.91
C LEU A 126 -10.30 -0.43 14.52
N GLU A 127 -11.11 -0.39 15.57
CA GLU A 127 -11.54 -1.59 16.29
C GLU A 127 -12.43 -2.51 15.44
N GLY A 128 -12.08 -3.80 15.37
CA GLY A 128 -12.85 -4.79 14.62
C GLY A 128 -12.73 -4.68 13.10
N ILE A 129 -11.86 -3.81 12.62
CA ILE A 129 -11.59 -3.58 11.21
C ILE A 129 -10.19 -4.13 10.88
N ALA A 130 -10.06 -4.72 9.69
CA ALA A 130 -8.79 -5.12 9.11
C ALA A 130 -8.64 -4.47 7.75
N ILE A 131 -7.39 -4.28 7.30
CA ILE A 131 -7.06 -3.77 5.97
C ILE A 131 -6.37 -4.90 5.18
N PRO A 132 -7.12 -5.82 4.56
CA PRO A 132 -6.55 -7.00 3.89
C PRO A 132 -6.28 -6.75 2.39
N HIS A 133 -6.07 -5.50 1.98
CA HIS A 133 -5.98 -5.11 0.58
C HIS A 133 -4.78 -4.22 0.28
N GLY A 134 -4.47 -4.15 -1.01
CA GLY A 134 -3.59 -3.16 -1.60
C GLY A 134 -2.16 -3.19 -1.08
N THR A 135 -1.39 -2.20 -1.54
CA THR A 135 0.03 -2.00 -1.22
C THR A 135 0.29 -1.95 0.28
N SER A 136 -0.65 -1.42 1.07
CA SER A 136 -0.51 -1.37 2.53
C SER A 136 -0.35 -2.75 3.16
N ALA A 137 -1.18 -3.72 2.78
CA ALA A 137 -1.16 -5.03 3.41
C ALA A 137 0.11 -5.79 3.01
N TYR A 138 0.39 -5.87 1.71
CA TYR A 138 1.47 -6.70 1.21
C TYR A 138 2.86 -6.06 1.27
N MET A 139 2.99 -4.76 1.49
CA MET A 139 4.29 -4.15 1.80
C MET A 139 4.62 -4.17 3.30
N GLY A 140 3.63 -4.38 4.15
CA GLY A 140 3.81 -4.51 5.61
C GLY A 140 4.89 -5.51 6.04
N PRO A 141 5.02 -6.71 5.44
CA PRO A 141 6.07 -7.67 5.79
C PRO A 141 7.49 -7.14 5.63
N ILE A 142 7.73 -6.25 4.65
CA ILE A 142 9.04 -5.60 4.46
C ILE A 142 9.32 -4.66 5.64
N ALA A 143 8.32 -3.88 6.07
CA ALA A 143 8.48 -3.00 7.22
C ALA A 143 8.76 -3.77 8.52
N VAL A 144 8.12 -4.94 8.72
CA VAL A 144 8.39 -5.80 9.89
C VAL A 144 9.83 -6.33 9.87
N LEU A 145 10.32 -6.75 8.70
CA LEU A 145 11.72 -7.18 8.54
C LEU A 145 12.68 -6.05 8.90
N VAL A 146 12.47 -4.87 8.33
CA VAL A 146 13.32 -3.70 8.58
C VAL A 146 13.28 -3.31 10.06
N ASP A 147 12.11 -3.31 10.69
CA ASP A 147 11.98 -3.01 12.13
C ASP A 147 12.81 -3.99 12.98
N ALA A 148 12.74 -5.29 12.68
CA ALA A 148 13.49 -6.33 13.37
C ALA A 148 15.01 -6.20 13.17
N ILE A 149 15.45 -5.71 12.00
CA ILE A 149 16.87 -5.41 11.74
C ILE A 149 17.29 -4.18 12.55
N ILE A 150 16.51 -3.10 12.50
CA ILE A 150 16.79 -1.86 13.23
C ILE A 150 16.90 -2.13 14.73
N GLU A 151 16.02 -2.94 15.31
CA GLU A 151 16.05 -3.28 16.74
C GLU A 151 17.37 -3.93 17.18
N LYS A 152 18.04 -4.67 16.28
CA LYS A 152 19.31 -5.34 16.56
C LYS A 152 20.53 -4.43 16.46
N ILE A 153 20.42 -3.25 15.84
CA ILE A 153 21.54 -2.32 15.66
C ILE A 153 21.61 -1.38 16.88
N PRO A 154 22.64 -1.51 17.74
CA PRO A 154 22.78 -0.63 18.91
C PRO A 154 22.92 0.83 18.48
N GLY A 155 22.21 1.74 19.15
CA GLY A 155 22.22 3.17 18.84
C GLY A 155 21.10 3.54 17.86
N VAL A 156 21.03 2.90 16.69
CA VAL A 156 19.95 3.12 15.71
C VAL A 156 18.59 2.74 16.28
N ASN A 157 18.53 1.64 17.05
CA ASN A 157 17.30 1.22 17.72
C ASN A 157 16.73 2.25 18.71
N ARG A 158 17.57 3.15 19.24
CA ARG A 158 17.16 4.20 20.19
C ARG A 158 16.65 5.47 19.52
N ILE A 159 16.87 5.62 18.20
CA ILE A 159 16.42 6.81 17.47
C ILE A 159 14.89 6.79 17.41
N LYS A 160 14.28 7.69 18.21
CA LYS A 160 12.85 7.98 18.19
C LYS A 160 12.67 9.36 17.58
N PHE A 161 12.06 9.37 16.41
CA PHE A 161 11.74 10.59 15.69
C PHE A 161 10.33 10.45 15.16
N SER A 162 9.38 11.08 15.83
CA SER A 162 7.98 11.16 15.40
C SER A 162 7.62 12.59 14.98
N ALA A 163 6.48 12.76 14.31
CA ALA A 163 5.95 14.10 14.01
C ALA A 163 5.76 14.93 15.31
N ASP A 164 5.35 14.29 16.40
CA ASP A 164 5.15 14.94 17.70
C ASP A 164 6.47 15.40 18.32
N ASP A 165 7.58 14.67 18.09
CA ASP A 165 8.91 15.10 18.52
C ASP A 165 9.40 16.31 17.71
N ILE A 166 9.04 16.41 16.42
CA ILE A 166 9.28 17.61 15.62
C ILE A 166 8.49 18.77 16.22
N GLN A 167 7.21 18.60 16.56
CA GLN A 167 6.40 19.63 17.20
C GLN A 167 6.98 20.06 18.55
N ARG A 168 7.45 19.11 19.39
CA ARG A 168 8.07 19.44 20.68
C ARG A 168 9.39 20.20 20.54
N LYS A 169 10.18 19.90 19.51
CA LYS A 169 11.52 20.51 19.31
C LYS A 169 11.48 21.82 18.50
N PHE A 170 10.58 21.93 17.54
CA PHE A 170 10.47 23.07 16.62
C PHE A 170 9.21 23.92 16.86
N GLY A 171 8.40 23.60 17.87
CA GLY A 171 7.21 24.35 18.24
C GLY A 171 6.17 24.36 17.10
N PRO A 172 5.58 25.53 16.75
CA PRO A 172 4.60 25.65 15.67
C PRO A 172 5.09 25.14 14.30
N PHE A 173 6.41 25.09 14.07
CA PHE A 173 6.98 24.57 12.83
C PHE A 173 6.91 23.04 12.70
N GLY A 174 6.68 22.32 13.80
CA GLY A 174 6.53 20.87 13.78
C GLY A 174 5.09 20.37 13.73
N GLU A 175 4.11 21.28 13.66
CA GLU A 175 2.72 20.86 13.48
C GLU A 175 2.52 20.16 12.13
N PRO A 176 1.66 19.13 12.05
CA PRO A 176 1.35 18.44 10.80
C PRO A 176 0.99 19.41 9.65
N VAL A 177 0.26 20.48 9.94
CA VAL A 177 -0.10 21.52 8.97
C VAL A 177 1.13 22.23 8.41
N THR A 178 2.09 22.58 9.28
CA THR A 178 3.34 23.22 8.87
C THR A 178 4.23 22.27 8.08
N VAL A 179 4.30 21.00 8.46
CA VAL A 179 4.97 19.96 7.65
C VAL A 179 4.36 19.88 6.26
N GLY A 180 3.02 19.88 6.18
CA GLY A 180 2.31 19.94 4.90
C GLY A 180 2.65 21.17 4.07
N PHE A 181 2.68 22.34 4.70
CA PHE A 181 3.04 23.60 4.04
C PHE A 181 4.46 23.57 3.48
N VAL A 182 5.44 23.21 4.31
CA VAL A 182 6.87 23.14 3.93
C VAL A 182 7.08 22.13 2.81
N MET A 183 6.46 20.94 2.90
CA MET A 183 6.56 19.96 1.84
C MET A 183 5.90 20.44 0.55
N GLY A 184 4.76 21.15 0.62
CA GLY A 184 4.15 21.73 -0.57
C GLY A 184 4.99 22.84 -1.21
N LEU A 185 5.76 23.62 -0.43
CA LEU A 185 6.75 24.56 -0.97
C LEU A 185 7.84 23.80 -1.73
N ILE A 186 8.44 22.77 -1.10
CA ILE A 186 9.52 21.98 -1.70
C ILE A 186 9.02 21.33 -3.00
N ILE A 187 7.89 20.64 -2.96
CA ILE A 187 7.29 19.98 -4.12
C ILE A 187 7.01 21.01 -5.23
N GLY A 188 6.47 22.19 -4.90
CA GLY A 188 6.17 23.22 -5.89
C GLY A 188 7.41 23.78 -6.57
N ILE A 189 8.49 24.00 -5.81
CA ILE A 189 9.77 24.46 -6.34
C ILE A 189 10.38 23.40 -7.27
N LEU A 190 10.40 22.14 -6.83
CA LEU A 190 10.91 21.03 -7.65
C LEU A 190 10.05 20.78 -8.90
N ALA A 191 8.75 21.06 -8.81
CA ALA A 191 7.81 21.04 -9.94
C ALA A 191 7.98 22.22 -10.90
N GLY A 192 8.86 23.19 -10.60
CA GLY A 192 9.10 24.35 -11.47
C GLY A 192 7.91 25.30 -11.56
N TYR A 193 7.03 25.31 -10.56
CA TYR A 193 5.89 26.21 -10.53
C TYR A 193 6.34 27.66 -10.30
N ASP A 194 5.52 28.61 -10.77
CA ASP A 194 5.71 30.03 -10.44
C ASP A 194 5.45 30.29 -8.95
N VAL A 195 5.90 31.44 -8.43
CA VAL A 195 5.76 31.77 -6.99
C VAL A 195 4.32 31.60 -6.50
N LYS A 196 3.34 31.99 -7.32
CA LYS A 196 1.91 31.81 -7.01
C LYS A 196 1.54 30.33 -6.93
N GLY A 197 1.92 29.51 -7.91
CA GLY A 197 1.67 28.07 -7.92
C GLY A 197 2.32 27.35 -6.74
N VAL A 198 3.57 27.71 -6.39
CA VAL A 198 4.29 27.17 -5.23
C VAL A 198 3.53 27.45 -3.93
N LEU A 199 3.14 28.71 -3.70
CA LEU A 199 2.39 29.09 -2.49
C LEU A 199 1.00 28.44 -2.45
N GLN A 200 0.31 28.33 -3.60
CA GLN A 200 -0.98 27.64 -3.68
C GLN A 200 -0.85 26.15 -3.31
N LEU A 201 0.18 25.46 -3.82
CA LEU A 201 0.42 24.06 -3.50
C LEU A 201 0.76 23.88 -2.01
N ALA A 202 1.58 24.76 -1.44
CA ALA A 202 1.88 24.77 -0.01
C ALA A 202 0.62 24.87 0.85
N VAL A 203 -0.27 25.82 0.53
CA VAL A 203 -1.55 25.98 1.24
C VAL A 203 -2.45 24.76 1.06
N LYS A 204 -2.57 24.21 -0.16
CA LYS A 204 -3.37 23.01 -0.42
C LYS A 204 -2.86 21.81 0.38
N THR A 205 -1.55 21.59 0.41
CA THR A 205 -0.93 20.48 1.12
C THR A 205 -1.07 20.63 2.65
N ALA A 206 -0.97 21.86 3.16
CA ALA A 206 -1.27 22.17 4.55
C ALA A 206 -2.75 21.90 4.89
N ALA A 207 -3.67 22.28 3.98
CA ALA A 207 -5.09 22.00 4.13
C ALA A 207 -5.39 20.50 4.12
N VAL A 208 -4.71 19.70 3.29
CA VAL A 208 -4.80 18.22 3.34
C VAL A 208 -4.45 17.72 4.74
N MET A 209 -3.32 18.14 5.31
CA MET A 209 -2.90 17.71 6.66
C MET A 209 -3.93 18.05 7.74
N LEU A 210 -4.66 19.16 7.57
CA LEU A 210 -5.72 19.58 8.46
C LEU A 210 -7.04 18.81 8.25
N LEU A 211 -7.40 18.55 6.98
CA LEU A 211 -8.71 18.03 6.60
C LEU A 211 -8.77 16.50 6.62
N MET A 212 -7.68 15.79 6.28
CA MET A 212 -7.65 14.33 6.18
C MET A 212 -8.19 13.65 7.45
N PRO A 213 -7.70 13.98 8.67
CA PRO A 213 -8.21 13.31 9.87
C PRO A 213 -9.66 13.67 10.17
N ARG A 214 -10.09 14.89 9.83
CA ARG A 214 -11.45 15.39 10.06
C ARG A 214 -12.49 14.76 9.15
N VAL A 215 -12.12 14.40 7.92
CA VAL A 215 -13.05 13.72 7.00
C VAL A 215 -13.13 12.22 7.29
N ILE A 216 -12.02 11.60 7.73
CA ILE A 216 -11.99 10.16 7.99
C ILE A 216 -12.65 9.80 9.32
N LYS A 217 -12.57 10.66 10.34
CA LYS A 217 -13.20 10.38 11.65
C LYS A 217 -14.72 10.08 11.57
N PRO A 218 -15.57 10.89 10.90
CA PRO A 218 -16.98 10.55 10.72
C PRO A 218 -17.21 9.22 9.99
N ILE A 219 -16.32 8.86 9.06
CA ILE A 219 -16.38 7.58 8.34
C ILE A 219 -16.10 6.43 9.31
N MET A 220 -15.06 6.55 10.15
CA MET A 220 -14.74 5.57 11.19
C MET A 220 -15.88 5.43 12.19
N ASP A 221 -16.45 6.55 12.65
CA ASP A 221 -17.57 6.58 13.59
C ASP A 221 -18.82 5.91 12.99
N GLY A 222 -19.07 6.08 11.69
CA GLY A 222 -20.18 5.43 10.99
C GLY A 222 -19.97 3.94 10.70
N LEU A 223 -18.73 3.52 10.43
CA LEU A 223 -18.40 2.12 10.12
C LEU A 223 -18.29 1.25 11.38
N THR A 224 -17.81 1.80 12.49
CA THR A 224 -17.64 1.07 13.76
C THR A 224 -18.91 0.34 14.24
N PRO A 225 -20.10 0.96 14.31
CA PRO A 225 -21.31 0.26 14.75
C PRO A 225 -21.74 -0.83 13.76
N ILE A 226 -21.59 -0.60 12.45
CA ILE A 226 -21.88 -1.60 11.41
C ILE A 226 -20.95 -2.80 11.58
N ALA A 227 -19.65 -2.55 11.74
CA ALA A 227 -18.65 -3.58 11.97
C ALA A 227 -18.96 -4.37 13.24
N LYS A 228 -19.29 -3.69 14.36
CA LYS A 228 -19.68 -4.34 15.62
C LYS A 228 -20.91 -5.24 15.46
N GLN A 229 -21.95 -4.77 14.75
CA GLN A 229 -23.16 -5.55 14.54
C GLN A 229 -22.93 -6.75 13.60
N ALA A 230 -22.18 -6.56 12.50
CA ALA A 230 -21.80 -7.63 11.59
C ALA A 230 -20.99 -8.71 12.32
N ARG A 231 -20.00 -8.29 13.12
CA ARG A 231 -19.20 -9.18 13.97
C ARG A 231 -20.05 -9.95 14.97
N SER A 232 -20.98 -9.29 15.67
CA SER A 232 -21.89 -9.94 16.62
C SER A 232 -22.76 -11.01 15.96
N ARG A 233 -23.32 -10.73 14.77
CA ARG A 233 -24.11 -11.72 14.01
C ARG A 233 -23.26 -12.90 13.55
N LEU A 234 -22.05 -12.65 13.07
CA LEU A 234 -21.12 -13.69 12.65
C LEU A 234 -20.67 -14.55 13.84
N GLN A 235 -20.38 -13.93 14.99
CA GLN A 235 -20.04 -14.63 16.23
C GLN A 235 -21.19 -15.52 16.71
N ALA A 236 -22.43 -15.02 16.69
CA ALA A 236 -23.60 -15.80 17.07
C ALA A 236 -23.84 -17.00 16.14
N LYS A 237 -23.56 -16.85 14.83
CA LYS A 237 -23.81 -17.90 13.84
C LYS A 237 -22.67 -18.94 13.75
N PHE A 238 -21.42 -18.52 13.91
CA PHE A 238 -20.25 -19.36 13.65
C PHE A 238 -19.45 -19.74 14.90
N GLY A 239 -19.66 -19.06 16.04
CA GLY A 239 -19.11 -19.41 17.35
C GLY A 239 -17.57 -19.35 17.47
N GLY A 240 -17.06 -18.85 18.60
CA GLY A 240 -15.65 -19.08 19.00
C GLY A 240 -14.56 -18.34 18.23
N GLN A 241 -14.87 -17.35 17.39
CA GLN A 241 -13.88 -16.48 16.74
C GLN A 241 -14.25 -15.00 16.78
N GLU A 242 -13.27 -14.15 17.08
CA GLU A 242 -13.40 -12.71 16.97
C GLU A 242 -13.25 -12.28 15.50
N PHE A 243 -14.35 -12.28 14.75
CA PHE A 243 -14.35 -11.83 13.35
C PHE A 243 -13.91 -10.37 13.22
N LEU A 244 -13.31 -10.03 12.07
CA LEU A 244 -12.87 -8.71 11.66
C LEU A 244 -13.52 -8.36 10.32
N ILE A 245 -13.81 -7.09 10.07
CA ILE A 245 -14.37 -6.62 8.80
C ILE A 245 -13.24 -6.04 7.94
N GLY A 246 -13.02 -6.62 6.76
CA GLY A 246 -12.02 -6.17 5.79
C GLY A 246 -12.50 -4.95 5.02
N LEU A 247 -11.75 -3.85 5.06
CA LEU A 247 -12.08 -2.57 4.45
C LEU A 247 -10.90 -1.93 3.71
N ASP A 248 -11.21 -0.88 2.95
CA ASP A 248 -10.29 -0.14 2.08
C ASP A 248 -9.12 0.53 2.85
N PRO A 249 -7.88 0.47 2.32
CA PRO A 249 -6.72 1.11 2.93
C PRO A 249 -6.75 2.64 3.02
N ALA A 250 -7.66 3.32 2.33
CA ALA A 250 -7.98 4.75 2.48
C ALA A 250 -8.18 5.18 3.93
N LEU A 251 -8.73 4.29 4.76
CA LEU A 251 -8.94 4.58 6.18
C LEU A 251 -7.62 4.87 6.90
N LEU A 252 -6.51 4.27 6.47
CA LEU A 252 -5.19 4.48 7.08
C LEU A 252 -4.61 5.87 6.80
N LEU A 253 -5.04 6.51 5.71
CA LEU A 253 -4.63 7.87 5.36
C LEU A 253 -5.23 8.93 6.31
N GLY A 254 -6.15 8.55 7.20
CA GLY A 254 -6.69 9.44 8.23
C GLY A 254 -5.68 9.78 9.31
N HIS A 255 -4.61 9.00 9.43
CA HIS A 255 -3.59 9.23 10.43
C HIS A 255 -2.52 10.21 9.91
N THR A 256 -2.31 11.31 10.64
CA THR A 256 -1.39 12.39 10.25
C THR A 256 0.03 11.90 9.98
N ALA A 257 0.56 10.98 10.78
CA ALA A 257 1.89 10.40 10.55
C ALA A 257 2.02 9.69 9.18
N VAL A 258 0.94 9.07 8.68
CA VAL A 258 0.93 8.45 7.34
C VAL A 258 1.00 9.53 6.27
N VAL A 259 0.17 10.58 6.39
CA VAL A 259 0.18 11.69 5.44
C VAL A 259 1.52 12.42 5.45
N SER A 260 2.10 12.69 6.63
CA SER A 260 3.46 13.26 6.77
C SER A 260 4.50 12.43 6.05
N ALA A 261 4.54 11.12 6.32
CA ALA A 261 5.49 10.22 5.65
C ALA A 261 5.28 10.24 4.13
N SER A 262 4.02 10.20 3.68
CA SER A 262 3.65 10.24 2.26
C SER A 262 4.22 11.48 1.58
N LEU A 263 4.06 12.65 2.19
CA LEU A 263 4.54 13.91 1.63
C LEU A 263 6.05 13.91 1.46
N ILE A 264 6.79 13.44 2.48
CA ILE A 264 8.26 13.31 2.41
C ILE A 264 8.66 12.34 1.29
N PHE A 265 7.91 11.27 1.12
CA PHE A 265 8.20 10.26 0.12
C PHE A 265 7.91 10.70 -1.32
N ILE A 266 7.12 11.74 -1.59
CA ILE A 266 6.88 12.23 -2.96
C ILE A 266 8.19 12.60 -3.67
N PRO A 267 8.98 13.59 -3.20
CA PRO A 267 10.25 13.92 -3.85
C PRO A 267 11.30 12.82 -3.66
N LEU A 268 11.26 12.11 -2.54
CA LEU A 268 12.23 11.04 -2.26
C LEU A 268 12.04 9.84 -3.21
N THR A 269 10.80 9.51 -3.60
CA THR A 269 10.53 8.40 -4.52
C THR A 269 11.04 8.70 -5.92
N ILE A 270 10.97 9.97 -6.36
CA ILE A 270 11.60 10.40 -7.62
C ILE A 270 13.11 10.20 -7.53
N LEU A 271 13.76 10.63 -6.44
CA LEU A 271 15.19 10.39 -6.24
C LEU A 271 15.54 8.89 -6.24
N ILE A 272 14.74 8.07 -5.55
CA ILE A 272 14.91 6.62 -5.54
C ILE A 272 14.78 6.06 -6.97
N ALA A 273 13.83 6.52 -7.77
CA ALA A 273 13.65 6.07 -9.14
C ALA A 273 14.86 6.36 -10.03
N VAL A 274 15.63 7.43 -9.77
CA VAL A 274 16.91 7.68 -10.43
C VAL A 274 18.01 6.75 -9.94
N CYS A 275 18.04 6.47 -8.63
CA CYS A 275 19.10 5.70 -8.02
C CYS A 275 18.96 4.17 -8.19
N VAL A 276 17.74 3.66 -8.39
CA VAL A 276 17.50 2.21 -8.55
C VAL A 276 18.09 1.73 -9.88
N PRO A 277 19.08 0.80 -9.85
CA PRO A 277 19.73 0.34 -11.07
C PRO A 277 18.75 -0.32 -12.03
N GLY A 278 18.81 0.11 -13.29
CA GLY A 278 17.98 -0.44 -14.37
C GLY A 278 16.51 -0.04 -14.31
N ASN A 279 16.11 0.85 -13.39
CA ASN A 279 14.75 1.37 -13.36
C ASN A 279 14.43 2.11 -14.66
N GLN A 280 13.24 1.84 -15.20
CA GLN A 280 12.70 2.54 -16.38
C GLN A 280 11.40 3.26 -16.07
N VAL A 281 10.80 2.95 -14.92
CA VAL A 281 9.50 3.47 -14.49
C VAL A 281 9.70 4.83 -13.86
N LEU A 282 9.09 5.84 -14.47
CA LEU A 282 8.95 7.17 -13.91
C LEU A 282 7.75 7.16 -12.95
N PRO A 283 7.96 7.29 -11.62
CA PRO A 283 6.87 7.35 -10.66
C PRO A 283 5.98 8.54 -11.01
N PHE A 284 4.68 8.30 -11.19
CA PHE A 284 3.77 9.37 -11.57
C PHE A 284 2.38 9.15 -11.00
N GLY A 285 1.62 8.19 -11.52
CA GLY A 285 0.25 7.92 -11.07
C GLY A 285 0.17 7.54 -9.59
N ASP A 286 1.13 6.78 -9.08
CA ASP A 286 1.16 6.35 -7.69
C ASP A 286 1.88 7.30 -6.74
N LEU A 287 2.58 8.34 -7.23
CA LEU A 287 3.22 9.35 -6.37
C LEU A 287 2.22 10.00 -5.41
N ALA A 288 1.02 10.29 -5.90
CA ALA A 288 -0.04 10.88 -5.10
C ALA A 288 -0.69 9.87 -4.11
N THR A 289 -0.40 8.58 -4.23
CA THR A 289 -0.96 7.52 -3.38
C THR A 289 0.10 6.71 -2.62
N ILE A 290 1.33 7.24 -2.53
CA ILE A 290 2.43 6.72 -1.72
C ILE A 290 2.00 6.34 -0.30
N GLY A 291 1.03 7.07 0.26
CA GLY A 291 0.50 6.77 1.60
C GLY A 291 0.03 5.34 1.76
N PHE A 292 -0.52 4.70 0.71
CA PHE A 292 -0.89 3.30 0.78
C PHE A 292 0.32 2.38 0.96
N PHE A 293 1.45 2.67 0.29
CA PHE A 293 2.65 1.85 0.39
C PHE A 293 3.33 1.93 1.75
N VAL A 294 3.26 3.08 2.42
CA VAL A 294 3.96 3.31 3.70
C VAL A 294 3.05 3.23 4.93
N ALA A 295 1.71 3.22 4.76
CA ALA A 295 0.76 3.24 5.87
C ALA A 295 1.03 2.14 6.90
N MET A 296 1.18 0.89 6.45
CA MET A 296 1.43 -0.21 7.37
C MET A 296 2.83 -0.12 8.00
N ALA A 297 3.82 0.41 7.28
CA ALA A 297 5.15 0.65 7.84
C ALA A 297 5.09 1.66 9.00
N VAL A 298 4.34 2.75 8.84
CA VAL A 298 4.13 3.75 9.90
C VAL A 298 3.55 3.09 11.15
N ALA A 299 2.57 2.19 11.01
CA ALA A 299 1.97 1.50 12.14
C ALA A 299 2.92 0.48 12.79
N VAL A 300 3.64 -0.31 11.99
CA VAL A 300 4.66 -1.25 12.47
C VAL A 300 5.71 -0.52 13.31
N HIS A 301 6.17 0.64 12.84
CA HIS A 301 7.14 1.49 13.53
C HIS A 301 6.52 2.42 14.58
N ARG A 302 5.21 2.30 14.85
CA ARG A 302 4.45 3.09 15.84
C ARG A 302 4.62 4.60 15.67
N GLY A 303 4.57 5.08 14.44
CA GLY A 303 4.69 6.51 14.12
C GLY A 303 6.12 7.06 14.11
N ASN A 304 7.14 6.21 14.30
CA ASN A 304 8.54 6.62 14.17
C ASN A 304 8.88 6.86 12.69
N LEU A 305 8.95 8.13 12.31
CA LEU A 305 9.25 8.59 10.96
C LEU A 305 10.65 8.18 10.52
N PHE A 306 11.67 8.18 11.40
CA PHE A 306 13.01 7.74 11.01
C PHE A 306 13.02 6.28 10.54
N ARG A 307 12.40 5.38 11.31
CA ARG A 307 12.27 3.97 10.91
C ARG A 307 11.40 3.80 9.67
N THR A 308 10.32 4.57 9.58
CA THR A 308 9.42 4.59 8.42
C THR A 308 10.16 5.02 7.15
N LEU A 309 11.06 6.01 7.23
CA LEU A 309 11.86 6.46 6.10
C LEU A 309 12.78 5.34 5.59
N ILE A 310 13.43 4.59 6.49
CA ILE A 310 14.27 3.46 6.09
C ILE A 310 13.42 2.38 5.41
N SER A 311 12.30 1.98 6.02
CA SER A 311 11.40 0.97 5.44
C SER A 311 10.83 1.42 4.10
N GLY A 312 10.35 2.66 4.01
CA GLY A 312 9.77 3.18 2.79
C GLY A 312 10.78 3.31 1.66
N VAL A 313 12.06 3.67 1.93
CA VAL A 313 13.12 3.65 0.90
C VAL A 313 13.31 2.25 0.33
N ILE A 314 13.32 1.22 1.19
CA ILE A 314 13.44 -0.17 0.77
C ILE A 314 12.20 -0.62 -0.01
N ILE A 315 11.00 -0.30 0.49
CA ILE A 315 9.73 -0.62 -0.16
C ILE A 315 9.66 0.03 -1.55
N MET A 316 9.95 1.33 -1.67
CA MET A 316 9.94 2.05 -2.95
C MET A 316 10.97 1.47 -3.92
N SER A 317 12.20 1.19 -3.45
CA SER A 317 13.26 0.60 -4.27
C SER A 317 12.84 -0.75 -4.86
N ILE A 318 12.30 -1.65 -4.01
CA ILE A 318 11.81 -2.96 -4.45
C ILE A 318 10.63 -2.79 -5.41
N THR A 319 9.70 -1.90 -5.10
CA THR A 319 8.51 -1.65 -5.91
C THR A 319 8.88 -1.18 -7.32
N LEU A 320 9.77 -0.19 -7.44
CA LEU A 320 10.20 0.35 -8.73
C LEU A 320 11.00 -0.66 -9.55
N TRP A 321 11.87 -1.41 -8.89
CA TRP A 321 12.62 -2.48 -9.53
C TRP A 321 11.68 -3.56 -10.09
N ILE A 322 10.70 -4.01 -9.29
CA ILE A 322 9.69 -4.99 -9.73
C ILE A 322 8.80 -4.41 -10.84
N ALA A 323 8.34 -3.17 -10.70
CA ALA A 323 7.51 -2.50 -11.70
C ALA A 323 8.21 -2.43 -13.05
N THR A 324 9.53 -2.23 -13.06
CA THR A 324 10.34 -2.29 -14.28
C THR A 324 10.34 -3.68 -14.91
N GLN A 325 10.39 -4.75 -14.10
CA GLN A 325 10.34 -6.12 -14.62
C GLN A 325 8.97 -6.50 -15.20
N THR A 326 7.89 -5.83 -14.79
CA THR A 326 6.52 -6.13 -15.23
C THR A 326 6.01 -5.25 -16.38
N ILE A 327 6.81 -4.30 -16.88
CA ILE A 327 6.45 -3.36 -17.97
C ILE A 327 5.81 -4.10 -19.16
N GLY A 328 6.43 -5.18 -19.63
CA GLY A 328 5.95 -5.91 -20.81
C GLY A 328 4.56 -6.51 -20.62
N LEU A 329 4.35 -7.20 -19.50
CA LEU A 329 3.06 -7.81 -19.17
C LEU A 329 1.98 -6.76 -18.90
N HIS A 330 2.34 -5.67 -18.23
CA HIS A 330 1.41 -4.58 -17.96
C HIS A 330 1.04 -3.83 -19.26
N THR A 331 2.00 -3.57 -20.13
CA THR A 331 1.74 -2.98 -21.46
C THR A 331 0.82 -3.88 -22.30
N GLN A 332 1.01 -5.20 -22.26
CA GLN A 332 0.12 -6.14 -22.93
C GLN A 332 -1.29 -6.13 -22.33
N LEU A 333 -1.42 -6.06 -20.99
CA LEU A 333 -2.71 -5.93 -20.32
C LEU A 333 -3.44 -4.65 -20.77
N ALA A 334 -2.73 -3.52 -20.84
CA ALA A 334 -3.27 -2.24 -21.29
C ALA A 334 -3.69 -2.28 -22.77
N ALA A 335 -2.91 -2.94 -23.63
CA ALA A 335 -3.27 -3.14 -25.03
C ALA A 335 -4.56 -3.96 -25.17
N ASN A 336 -4.67 -5.06 -24.43
CA ASN A 336 -5.87 -5.91 -24.42
C ASN A 336 -7.11 -5.17 -23.90
N ALA A 337 -6.92 -4.22 -22.98
CA ALA A 337 -7.98 -3.37 -22.45
C ALA A 337 -8.34 -2.18 -23.38
N GLY A 338 -7.63 -1.99 -24.49
CA GLY A 338 -7.82 -0.83 -25.37
C GLY A 338 -7.37 0.50 -24.76
N ALA A 339 -6.53 0.46 -23.72
CA ALA A 339 -6.09 1.62 -22.95
C ALA A 339 -4.70 2.14 -23.36
N LEU A 340 -4.02 1.45 -24.29
CA LEU A 340 -2.67 1.79 -24.73
C LEU A 340 -2.70 2.75 -25.93
N LYS A 341 -1.93 3.85 -25.85
CA LYS A 341 -1.67 4.71 -27.02
C LYS A 341 -0.69 4.01 -27.98
N ALA A 342 -0.78 4.28 -29.28
CA ALA A 342 0.06 3.65 -30.29
C ALA A 342 1.57 3.78 -29.95
N GLY A 343 2.28 2.64 -29.86
CA GLY A 343 3.71 2.58 -29.52
C GLY A 343 4.04 2.90 -28.04
N GLY A 344 3.04 3.08 -27.18
CA GLY A 344 3.24 3.38 -25.77
C GLY A 344 3.64 2.17 -24.94
N MET A 345 4.30 2.42 -23.81
CA MET A 345 4.51 1.47 -22.73
C MET A 345 3.91 2.02 -21.45
N VAL A 346 3.39 1.14 -20.60
CA VAL A 346 2.83 1.52 -19.29
C VAL A 346 3.34 0.59 -18.21
N ALA A 347 3.50 1.15 -17.01
CA ALA A 347 3.79 0.43 -15.80
C ALA A 347 2.91 0.95 -14.67
N SER A 348 2.94 0.27 -13.53
CA SER A 348 2.44 0.85 -12.28
C SER A 348 3.28 0.40 -11.11
N MET A 349 3.40 1.27 -10.11
CA MET A 349 3.99 0.86 -8.84
C MET A 349 3.01 -0.02 -8.07
N ASP A 350 1.73 0.34 -8.01
CA ASP A 350 0.68 -0.46 -7.40
C ASP A 350 0.36 -1.66 -8.28
N GLN A 351 0.40 -2.85 -7.68
CA GLN A 351 0.30 -4.16 -8.30
C GLN A 351 1.39 -4.53 -9.29
N GLY A 352 1.78 -3.64 -10.21
CA GLY A 352 2.90 -3.84 -11.13
C GLY A 352 4.23 -3.98 -10.39
N GLY A 353 4.40 -3.27 -9.28
CA GLY A 353 5.53 -3.39 -8.35
C GLY A 353 5.29 -4.34 -7.17
N SER A 354 4.22 -5.14 -7.17
CA SER A 354 3.88 -6.02 -6.05
C SER A 354 4.81 -7.24 -5.97
N PRO A 355 5.48 -7.49 -4.82
CA PRO A 355 6.27 -8.69 -4.61
C PRO A 355 5.46 -9.97 -4.76
N ILE A 356 4.19 -9.99 -4.34
CA ILE A 356 3.34 -11.18 -4.47
C ILE A 356 3.13 -11.52 -5.94
N THR A 357 2.68 -10.52 -6.72
CA THR A 357 2.40 -10.69 -8.14
C THR A 357 3.64 -11.17 -8.88
N TRP A 358 4.76 -10.48 -8.69
CA TRP A 358 5.97 -10.77 -9.41
C TRP A 358 6.60 -12.12 -9.02
N LEU A 359 6.65 -12.45 -7.72
CA LEU A 359 7.16 -13.75 -7.28
C LEU A 359 6.33 -14.90 -7.84
N LEU A 360 4.99 -14.76 -7.88
CA LEU A 360 4.14 -15.78 -8.50
C LEU A 360 4.42 -15.91 -10.00
N ILE A 361 4.58 -14.79 -10.72
CA ILE A 361 4.95 -14.83 -12.14
C ILE A 361 6.26 -15.60 -12.32
N GLN A 362 7.29 -15.28 -11.54
CA GLN A 362 8.60 -15.96 -11.64
C GLN A 362 8.54 -17.45 -11.30
N VAL A 363 7.61 -17.90 -10.45
CA VAL A 363 7.41 -19.33 -10.15
C VAL A 363 6.87 -20.08 -11.36
N PHE A 364 5.90 -19.52 -12.08
CA PHE A 364 5.23 -20.21 -13.20
C PHE A 364 5.84 -19.91 -14.57
N SER A 365 6.54 -18.79 -14.70
CA SER A 365 7.23 -18.35 -15.89
C SER A 365 8.53 -17.67 -15.43
N PRO A 366 9.62 -18.42 -15.22
CA PRO A 366 10.88 -17.83 -14.73
C PRO A 366 11.56 -17.00 -15.83
N GLN A 367 11.84 -15.72 -15.55
CA GLN A 367 12.65 -14.86 -16.43
C GLN A 367 13.90 -14.32 -15.73
N ASN A 368 13.84 -14.05 -14.44
CA ASN A 368 14.92 -13.43 -13.67
C ASN A 368 15.16 -14.19 -12.36
N ILE A 369 15.89 -15.31 -12.47
CA ILE A 369 16.18 -16.21 -11.34
C ILE A 369 16.96 -15.50 -10.22
N PRO A 370 18.03 -14.71 -10.48
CA PRO A 370 18.75 -14.02 -9.40
C PRO A 370 17.85 -13.06 -8.63
N GLY A 371 17.05 -12.26 -9.33
CA GLY A 371 16.09 -11.37 -8.70
C GLY A 371 15.04 -12.13 -7.90
N PHE A 372 14.54 -13.25 -8.44
CA PHE A 372 13.54 -14.09 -7.78
C PHE A 372 14.05 -14.60 -6.44
N ILE A 373 15.30 -15.06 -6.38
CA ILE A 373 15.93 -15.51 -5.14
C ILE A 373 16.08 -14.36 -4.14
N ILE A 374 16.57 -13.19 -4.58
CA ILE A 374 16.82 -12.05 -3.68
C ILE A 374 15.51 -11.48 -3.11
N ILE A 375 14.56 -11.11 -3.97
CA ILE A 375 13.26 -10.58 -3.55
C ILE A 375 12.48 -11.64 -2.79
N GLY A 376 12.53 -12.90 -3.24
CA GLY A 376 11.90 -14.02 -2.56
C GLY A 376 12.43 -14.20 -1.15
N ALA A 377 13.75 -14.17 -0.95
CA ALA A 377 14.37 -14.28 0.36
C ALA A 377 13.98 -13.11 1.28
N ILE A 378 14.04 -11.86 0.79
CA ILE A 378 13.63 -10.68 1.56
C ILE A 378 12.16 -10.79 1.96
N TYR A 379 11.28 -11.09 1.01
CA TYR A 379 9.85 -11.08 1.23
C TYR A 379 9.39 -12.24 2.11
N LEU A 380 9.87 -13.46 1.86
CA LEU A 380 9.56 -14.64 2.69
C LEU A 380 10.09 -14.49 4.11
N THR A 381 11.27 -13.90 4.29
CA THR A 381 11.79 -13.59 5.63
C THR A 381 10.89 -12.57 6.35
N GLY A 382 10.46 -11.51 5.65
CA GLY A 382 9.49 -10.56 6.18
C GLY A 382 8.16 -11.19 6.55
N ILE A 383 7.64 -12.10 5.72
CA ILE A 383 6.44 -12.89 6.00
C ILE A 383 6.61 -13.74 7.25
N PHE A 384 7.72 -14.48 7.35
CA PHE A 384 8.01 -15.33 8.51
C PHE A 384 8.09 -14.50 9.80
N MET A 385 8.75 -13.34 9.77
CA MET A 385 8.82 -12.43 10.91
C MET A 385 7.44 -11.85 11.26
N THR A 386 6.63 -11.52 10.26
CA THR A 386 5.25 -11.04 10.44
C THR A 386 4.37 -12.11 11.08
N TRP A 387 4.46 -13.35 10.61
CA TRP A 387 3.77 -14.49 11.20
C TRP A 387 4.18 -14.73 12.65
N ARG A 388 5.49 -14.69 12.95
CA ARG A 388 6.01 -14.83 14.31
C ARG A 388 5.50 -13.73 15.24
N ARG A 389 5.51 -12.47 14.76
CA ARG A 389 4.99 -11.29 15.46
C ARG A 389 3.50 -11.45 15.76
N ALA A 390 2.69 -11.82 14.76
CA ALA A 390 1.26 -12.05 14.92
C ALA A 390 0.93 -13.19 15.89
N ARG A 391 1.66 -14.31 15.84
CA ARG A 391 1.53 -15.41 16.81
C ARG A 391 1.83 -14.96 18.24
N GLY A 392 2.85 -14.11 18.41
CA GLY A 392 3.16 -13.49 19.70
C GLY A 392 2.00 -12.66 20.23
N PHE A 393 1.37 -11.86 19.39
CA PHE A 393 0.21 -11.05 19.77
C PHE A 393 -1.00 -11.90 20.16
N ILE A 394 -1.34 -12.93 19.38
CA ILE A 394 -2.44 -13.84 19.70
C ILE A 394 -2.21 -14.53 21.04
N LYS A 395 -0.96 -14.91 21.36
CA LYS A 395 -0.63 -15.52 22.66
C LYS A 395 -0.85 -14.55 23.82
N GLN A 396 -0.49 -13.28 23.65
CA GLN A 396 -0.72 -12.24 24.66
C GLN A 396 -2.21 -11.98 24.88
N GLU A 397 -3.01 -11.87 23.81
CA GLU A 397 -4.47 -11.67 23.92
C GLU A 397 -5.14 -12.82 24.68
N LYS A 398 -4.73 -14.06 24.42
CA LYS A 398 -5.25 -15.23 25.15
C LYS A 398 -4.85 -15.26 26.62
N ALA A 399 -3.67 -14.75 26.98
CA ALA A 399 -3.23 -14.67 28.37
C ALA A 399 -4.06 -13.65 29.15
N VAL A 400 -4.31 -12.48 28.57
CA VAL A 400 -5.14 -11.43 29.18
C VAL A 400 -6.59 -11.85 29.36
N LEU A 401 -7.14 -12.68 28.47
CA LEU A 401 -8.51 -13.21 28.59
C LEU A 401 -8.65 -14.38 29.58
N ALA A 402 -7.53 -14.95 30.04
CA ALA A 402 -7.50 -16.04 31.00
C ALA A 402 -7.24 -15.57 32.44
N GLU A 403 -6.79 -14.33 32.60
CA GLU A 403 -6.75 -13.56 33.86
C GLU A 403 -8.10 -12.86 34.08
#